data_AF-X1T0M1-F1
#
_entry.id   AF-X1T0M1-F1
#
_cell.length_a   1.000
_cell.length_b   1.000
_cell.length_c   1.000
_cell.angle_alpha   90.00
_cell.angle_beta   90.00
_cell.angle_gamma   90.00
#
_symmetry.space_group_name_H-M   'P 1'
#
loop_
_entity.id
_entity.type
_entity.pdbx_description
1 polymer ?
#
loop_
_entity_poly.entity_id
_entity_poly.type
_entity_poly.pdbx_seq_one_letter_code
_entity_poly.pdbx_strand_id
1 'polypeptide(L)'
;DWQTGLIPLYMKLDNMDTKSIFTIHNLGYQGRFPSSKFPILGLPKEYFDLEGIEFYGDINFLKAGILYSDIVTTVSENYAREIQTSESGFGLDGVLNKRSNSLVGIINGIDYSLWNPENDSLIYQKYNDFNGKQKNKARLTEECNIDCERPSRSKNLG
;
A
#
# COMPACT_ATOMS: atom_id res chain seq x y z
N ASP A 1 2.93 -6.05 -1.56
CA ASP A 1 1.54 -6.28 -1.10
C ASP A 1 1.24 -7.76 -1.01
N TRP A 2 0.04 -8.10 -0.52
CA TRP A 2 -0.36 -9.45 -0.14
C TRP A 2 -0.18 -10.52 -1.24
N GLN A 3 -0.26 -10.14 -2.52
CA GLN A 3 -0.14 -11.07 -3.66
C GLN A 3 1.19 -11.83 -3.64
N THR A 4 2.26 -11.20 -3.14
CA THR A 4 3.59 -11.79 -2.99
C THR A 4 3.94 -12.10 -1.53
N GLY A 5 2.96 -11.99 -0.61
CA GLY A 5 3.19 -12.06 0.83
C GLY A 5 3.69 -13.41 1.33
N LEU A 6 3.42 -14.51 0.61
CA LEU A 6 3.94 -15.83 0.97
C LEU A 6 5.40 -16.06 0.52
N ILE A 7 5.95 -15.25 -0.40
CA ILE A 7 7.29 -15.50 -0.95
C ILE A 7 8.36 -15.55 0.14
N PRO A 8 8.46 -14.60 1.09
CA PRO A 8 9.49 -14.66 2.14
C PRO A 8 9.36 -15.91 3.03
N LEU A 9 8.13 -16.38 3.25
CA LEU A 9 7.89 -17.62 3.99
C LEU A 9 8.43 -18.84 3.23
N TYR A 10 8.16 -18.96 1.93
CA TYR A 10 8.72 -20.05 1.13
C TYR A 10 10.25 -19.98 1.05
N MET A 11 10.82 -18.78 0.89
CA MET A 11 12.28 -18.59 0.93
C MET A 11 12.90 -19.11 2.23
N LYS A 12 12.23 -18.86 3.37
CA LYS A 12 12.65 -19.38 4.67
C LYS A 12 12.55 -20.91 4.75
N LEU A 13 11.47 -21.50 4.22
CA LEU A 13 11.28 -22.95 4.19
C LEU A 13 12.36 -23.66 3.36
N ASP A 14 12.74 -23.05 2.24
CA ASP A 14 13.78 -23.56 1.34
C ASP A 14 15.21 -23.24 1.82
N ASN A 15 15.37 -22.62 2.99
CA ASN A 15 16.65 -22.20 3.57
C ASN A 15 17.48 -21.34 2.60
N MET A 16 16.83 -20.45 1.86
CA MET A 16 17.51 -19.51 0.97
C MET A 16 18.29 -18.46 1.78
N ASP A 17 19.52 -18.15 1.36
CA ASP A 17 20.34 -17.09 1.97
C ASP A 17 19.99 -15.67 1.45
N THR A 18 19.19 -15.60 0.38
CA THR A 18 18.76 -14.35 -0.24
C THR A 18 17.87 -13.53 0.68
N LYS A 19 18.15 -12.23 0.79
CA LYS A 19 17.36 -11.27 1.56
C LYS A 19 16.09 -10.83 0.83
N SER A 20 15.06 -10.50 1.60
CA SER A 20 13.75 -10.07 1.10
C SER A 20 13.29 -8.77 1.73
N ILE A 21 12.72 -7.89 0.89
CA ILE A 21 12.05 -6.66 1.31
C ILE A 21 10.58 -6.77 0.91
N PHE A 22 9.68 -6.51 1.85
CA PHE A 22 8.25 -6.55 1.61
C PHE A 22 7.61 -5.17 1.72
N THR A 23 7.13 -4.65 0.59
CA THR A 23 6.46 -3.33 0.55
C THR A 23 4.95 -3.45 0.73
N ILE A 24 4.40 -2.69 1.65
CA ILE A 24 2.95 -2.53 1.91
C ILE A 24 2.50 -1.18 1.35
N HIS A 25 1.61 -1.18 0.36
CA HIS A 25 1.02 0.06 -0.16
C HIS A 25 -0.34 0.35 0.46
N ASN A 26 -1.06 -0.68 0.91
CA ASN A 26 -2.36 -0.53 1.54
C ASN A 26 -2.67 -1.71 2.47
N LEU A 27 -2.74 -1.42 3.76
CA LEU A 27 -2.99 -2.42 4.80
C LEU A 27 -4.44 -2.95 4.81
N GLY A 28 -5.38 -2.27 4.15
CA GLY A 28 -6.77 -2.72 4.01
C GLY A 28 -6.93 -3.93 3.09
N TYR A 29 -5.99 -4.15 2.17
CA TYR A 29 -5.99 -5.30 1.26
C TYR A 29 -4.98 -6.36 1.73
N GLN A 30 -5.47 -7.30 2.56
CA GLN A 30 -4.60 -8.23 3.27
C GLN A 30 -4.40 -9.60 2.59
N GLY A 31 -5.19 -9.92 1.56
CA GLY A 31 -5.18 -11.28 1.00
C GLY A 31 -5.61 -12.31 2.04
N ARG A 32 -6.81 -12.09 2.62
CA ARG A 32 -7.41 -13.02 3.57
C ARG A 32 -8.13 -14.15 2.85
N PHE A 33 -7.86 -15.38 3.26
CA PHE A 33 -8.48 -16.59 2.68
C PHE A 33 -8.96 -17.53 3.77
N PRO A 34 -10.06 -18.27 3.56
CA PRO A 34 -10.52 -19.26 4.53
C PRO A 34 -9.43 -20.29 4.86
N SER A 35 -9.35 -20.71 6.13
CA SER A 35 -8.42 -21.77 6.58
C SER A 35 -8.54 -23.08 5.81
N SER A 36 -9.70 -23.37 5.21
CA SER A 36 -9.89 -24.52 4.31
C SER A 36 -8.97 -24.51 3.07
N LYS A 37 -8.38 -23.35 2.74
CA LYS A 37 -7.38 -23.20 1.68
C LYS A 37 -5.95 -23.45 2.17
N PHE A 38 -5.70 -23.63 3.46
CA PHE A 38 -4.35 -23.82 3.97
C PHE A 38 -3.66 -25.06 3.39
N PRO A 39 -4.33 -26.22 3.21
CA PRO A 39 -3.68 -27.41 2.66
C PRO A 39 -3.10 -27.23 1.24
N ILE A 40 -3.69 -26.35 0.41
CA ILE A 40 -3.20 -26.13 -0.96
C ILE A 40 -1.95 -25.23 -1.02
N LEU A 41 -1.55 -24.62 0.10
CA LEU A 41 -0.33 -23.82 0.19
C LEU A 41 0.93 -24.69 0.33
N GLY A 42 0.79 -25.99 0.66
CA GLY A 42 1.95 -26.86 0.88
C GLY A 42 2.83 -26.44 2.07
N LEU A 43 2.31 -25.62 2.97
CA LEU A 43 3.02 -25.16 4.17
C LEU A 43 2.90 -26.19 5.30
N PRO A 44 3.96 -26.39 6.10
CA PRO A 44 3.88 -27.15 7.34
C PRO A 44 2.81 -26.58 8.30
N LYS A 45 2.13 -27.45 9.06
CA LYS A 45 0.96 -27.04 9.87
C LYS A 45 1.31 -26.02 10.95
N GLU A 46 2.54 -26.03 11.45
CA GLU A 46 3.05 -25.07 12.43
C GLU A 46 3.04 -23.61 11.94
N TYR A 47 2.93 -23.38 10.63
CA TYR A 47 2.79 -22.02 10.10
C TYR A 47 1.36 -21.49 10.19
N PHE A 48 0.35 -22.35 10.39
CA PHE A 48 -1.02 -21.94 10.71
C PHE A 48 -1.19 -21.74 12.22
N ASP A 49 -0.50 -20.73 12.75
CA ASP A 49 -0.48 -20.37 14.17
C ASP A 49 -0.71 -18.86 14.34
N LEU A 50 -1.14 -18.44 15.52
CA LEU A 50 -1.29 -17.05 15.97
C LEU A 50 0.00 -16.25 15.78
N GLU A 51 1.16 -16.86 15.98
CA GLU A 51 2.47 -16.24 15.70
C GLU A 51 2.93 -16.47 14.24
N GLY A 52 2.20 -17.30 13.49
CA GLY A 52 2.37 -17.57 12.07
C GLY A 52 1.38 -16.81 11.19
N ILE A 53 0.92 -17.43 10.10
CA ILE A 53 0.08 -16.77 9.09
C ILE A 53 -1.43 -16.80 9.39
N GLU A 54 -1.84 -17.44 10.49
CA GLU A 54 -3.24 -17.45 10.92
C GLU A 54 -3.69 -16.05 11.35
N PHE A 55 -4.95 -15.73 11.09
CA PHE A 55 -5.53 -14.45 11.45
C PHE A 55 -7.04 -14.56 11.63
N TYR A 56 -7.51 -14.64 12.87
CA TYR A 56 -8.92 -14.77 13.24
C TYR A 56 -9.64 -15.96 12.56
N GLY A 57 -8.98 -17.12 12.53
CA GLY A 57 -9.45 -18.36 11.93
C GLY A 57 -9.18 -18.50 10.42
N ASP A 58 -8.65 -17.45 9.79
CA ASP A 58 -8.32 -17.39 8.37
C ASP A 58 -6.81 -17.37 8.13
N ILE A 59 -6.43 -17.45 6.86
CA ILE A 59 -5.05 -17.26 6.38
C ILE A 59 -4.90 -15.79 5.99
N ASN A 60 -3.76 -15.18 6.32
CA ASN A 60 -3.46 -13.80 5.94
C ASN A 60 -2.10 -13.69 5.25
N PHE A 61 -2.11 -13.44 3.93
CA PHE A 61 -0.88 -13.38 3.15
C PHE A 61 -0.07 -12.12 3.46
N LEU A 62 -0.71 -10.99 3.75
CA LEU A 62 0.00 -9.78 4.14
C LEU A 62 0.74 -9.96 5.46
N LYS A 63 0.11 -10.63 6.44
CA LYS A 63 0.73 -11.02 7.71
C LYS A 63 1.98 -11.87 7.48
N ALA A 64 1.93 -12.83 6.56
CA ALA A 64 3.10 -13.63 6.18
C ALA A 64 4.25 -12.75 5.65
N GLY A 65 3.96 -11.81 4.76
CA GLY A 65 4.98 -10.89 4.22
C GLY A 65 5.62 -10.03 5.30
N ILE A 66 4.84 -9.57 6.29
CA ILE A 66 5.33 -8.79 7.43
C ILE A 66 6.24 -9.62 8.34
N LEU A 67 5.83 -10.85 8.65
CA LEU A 67 6.50 -11.74 9.60
C LEU A 67 7.83 -12.29 9.08
N TYR A 68 7.87 -12.68 7.80
CA TYR A 68 8.96 -13.50 7.27
C TYR A 68 9.93 -12.75 6.35
N SER A 69 9.66 -11.48 6.02
CA SER A 69 10.64 -10.65 5.30
C SER A 69 11.77 -10.19 6.21
N ASP A 70 12.92 -9.83 5.65
CA ASP A 70 13.99 -9.21 6.43
C ASP A 70 13.61 -7.77 6.80
N ILE A 71 13.15 -6.99 5.82
CA ILE A 71 12.70 -5.60 5.97
C ILE A 71 11.28 -5.42 5.43
N VAL A 72 10.48 -4.62 6.12
CA VAL A 72 9.15 -4.18 5.67
C VAL A 72 9.23 -2.71 5.30
N THR A 73 8.69 -2.34 4.13
CA THR A 73 8.61 -0.93 3.72
C THR A 73 7.18 -0.50 3.45
N THR A 74 6.92 0.80 3.48
CA THR A 74 5.60 1.35 3.16
C THR A 74 5.68 2.76 2.57
N VAL A 75 4.56 3.33 2.13
CA VAL A 75 4.52 4.51 1.24
C VAL A 75 4.94 5.84 1.86
N SER A 76 5.14 5.89 3.19
CA SER A 76 5.73 7.06 3.87
C SER A 76 6.09 6.74 5.33
N GLU A 77 6.95 7.57 5.91
CA GLU A 77 7.30 7.49 7.34
C GLU A 77 6.09 7.76 8.25
N ASN A 78 5.17 8.62 7.81
CA ASN A 78 3.97 8.88 8.59
C ASN A 78 3.05 7.66 8.57
N TYR A 79 2.85 7.07 7.40
CA TYR A 79 2.03 5.88 7.26
C TYR A 79 2.63 4.69 8.02
N ALA A 80 3.96 4.55 8.05
CA ALA A 80 4.66 3.54 8.87
C ALA A 80 4.31 3.64 10.36
N ARG A 81 4.16 4.86 10.90
CA ARG A 81 3.73 5.07 12.29
C ARG A 81 2.24 4.82 12.47
N GLU A 82 1.41 5.30 11.54
CA GLU A 82 -0.05 5.15 11.62
C GLU A 82 -0.49 3.68 11.65
N ILE A 83 0.08 2.83 10.79
CA ILE A 83 -0.30 1.41 10.69
C ILE A 83 0.08 0.57 11.91
N GLN A 84 0.89 1.12 12.82
CA GLN A 84 1.21 0.50 14.11
C GLN A 84 0.16 0.83 15.20
N THR A 85 -0.84 1.66 14.90
CA THR A 85 -1.94 1.96 15.83
C THR A 85 -3.12 1.02 15.59
N SER A 86 -3.92 0.74 16.63
CA SER A 86 -5.12 -0.09 16.50
C SER A 86 -6.15 0.47 15.52
N GLU A 87 -6.24 1.80 15.43
CA GLU A 87 -7.19 2.51 14.56
C GLU A 87 -6.87 2.33 13.06
N SER A 88 -5.59 2.32 12.70
CA SER A 88 -5.14 2.27 11.29
C SER A 88 -4.40 0.97 10.92
N GLY A 89 -4.20 0.07 11.88
CA GLY A 89 -3.46 -1.17 11.70
C GLY A 89 -4.27 -2.35 11.21
N PHE A 90 -5.60 -2.21 11.08
CA PHE A 90 -6.50 -3.25 10.55
C PHE A 90 -6.29 -4.64 11.22
N GLY A 91 -6.02 -4.64 12.53
CA GLY A 91 -5.72 -5.84 13.33
C GLY A 91 -4.31 -6.41 13.16
N LEU A 92 -3.48 -5.82 12.29
CA LEU A 92 -2.06 -6.15 12.11
C LEU A 92 -1.14 -5.21 12.89
N ASP A 93 -1.68 -4.25 13.64
CA ASP A 93 -0.92 -3.32 14.49
C ASP A 93 0.02 -4.07 15.45
N GLY A 94 -0.45 -5.15 16.08
CA GLY A 94 0.38 -5.96 16.97
C GLY A 94 1.61 -6.56 16.27
N VAL A 95 1.45 -7.10 15.05
CA VAL A 95 2.58 -7.67 14.29
C VAL A 95 3.51 -6.58 13.74
N LEU A 96 2.95 -5.45 13.32
CA LEU A 96 3.72 -4.31 12.83
C LEU A 96 4.56 -3.67 13.95
N ASN A 97 4.01 -3.53 15.16
CA ASN A 97 4.74 -3.06 16.34
C ASN A 97 5.92 -3.98 16.68
N LYS A 98 5.72 -5.31 16.65
CA LYS A 98 6.80 -6.30 16.84
C LYS A 98 7.93 -6.14 15.80
N ARG A 99 7.60 -5.62 14.61
CA ARG A 99 8.51 -5.41 13.47
C ARG A 99 8.95 -3.96 13.30
N SER A 100 8.66 -3.08 14.27
CA SER A 100 8.92 -1.63 14.20
C SER A 100 10.37 -1.27 13.83
N ASN A 101 11.36 -1.97 14.38
CA ASN A 101 12.79 -1.79 14.07
C ASN A 101 13.18 -2.12 12.62
N SER A 102 12.30 -2.79 11.88
CA SER A 102 12.49 -3.25 10.50
C SER A 102 11.41 -2.72 9.57
N LEU A 103 10.58 -1.76 10.01
CA LEU A 103 9.52 -1.11 9.25
C LEU A 103 9.96 0.30 8.85
N VAL A 104 10.05 0.57 7.55
CA VAL A 104 10.60 1.83 7.02
C VAL A 104 9.64 2.50 6.03
N GLY A 105 9.52 3.82 6.09
CA GLY A 105 8.75 4.59 5.14
C GLY A 105 9.58 5.02 3.92
N ILE A 106 9.12 4.69 2.72
CA ILE A 106 9.72 5.12 1.45
C ILE A 106 8.66 5.89 0.65
N ILE A 107 8.92 7.18 0.42
CA ILE A 107 8.01 8.05 -0.31
C ILE A 107 8.03 7.66 -1.79
N ASN A 108 6.85 7.57 -2.40
CA ASN A 108 6.72 7.35 -3.83
C ASN A 108 7.33 8.51 -4.63
N GLY A 109 8.13 8.19 -5.63
CA GLY A 109 8.61 9.15 -6.63
C GLY A 109 7.70 9.23 -7.84
N ILE A 110 7.84 10.30 -8.61
CA ILE A 110 7.31 10.42 -9.98
C ILE A 110 8.46 10.77 -10.93
N ASP A 111 8.34 10.37 -12.19
CA ASP A 111 9.31 10.73 -13.23
C ASP A 111 9.01 12.14 -13.76
N TYR A 112 9.84 13.12 -13.39
CA TYR A 112 9.69 14.51 -13.84
C TYR A 112 10.10 14.75 -15.30
N SER A 113 10.71 13.77 -15.99
CA SER A 113 10.90 13.87 -17.44
C SER A 113 9.59 13.66 -18.21
N LEU A 114 8.68 12.87 -17.62
CA LEU A 114 7.35 12.57 -18.17
C LEU A 114 6.28 13.48 -17.55
N TRP A 115 6.26 13.60 -16.22
CA TRP A 115 5.26 14.33 -15.44
C TRP A 115 5.71 15.76 -15.15
N ASN A 116 5.87 16.56 -16.21
CA ASN A 116 6.25 17.96 -16.11
C ASN A 116 5.34 18.86 -16.94
N PRO A 117 4.52 19.73 -16.32
CA PRO A 117 3.58 20.59 -17.04
C PRO A 117 4.26 21.57 -18.01
N GLU A 118 5.55 21.85 -17.88
CA GLU A 118 6.28 22.70 -18.82
C GLU A 118 6.51 22.02 -20.17
N ASN A 119 6.56 20.68 -20.18
CA ASN A 119 6.94 19.89 -21.35
C ASN A 119 5.89 18.84 -21.77
N ASP A 120 4.91 18.57 -20.93
CA ASP A 120 3.86 17.58 -21.13
C ASP A 120 2.97 17.94 -22.35
N SER A 121 2.96 17.06 -23.35
CA SER A 121 2.15 17.21 -24.56
C SER A 121 0.73 16.69 -24.43
N LEU A 122 0.39 16.03 -23.31
CA LEU A 122 -0.94 15.47 -23.05
C LEU A 122 -1.89 16.49 -22.43
N ILE A 123 -1.37 17.62 -21.93
CA ILE A 123 -2.19 18.73 -21.42
C ILE A 123 -2.42 19.78 -22.52
N TYR A 124 -3.59 20.42 -22.51
CA TYR A 124 -3.98 21.38 -23.56
C TYR A 124 -3.03 22.58 -23.68
N GLN A 125 -2.45 23.01 -22.57
CA GLN A 125 -1.47 24.08 -22.53
C GLN A 125 -0.35 23.76 -21.54
N LYS A 126 0.89 23.78 -22.03
CA LYS A 126 2.10 23.72 -21.20
C LYS A 126 2.22 24.96 -20.30
N TYR A 127 2.66 24.77 -19.06
CA TYR A 127 2.70 25.83 -18.07
C TYR A 127 3.77 25.61 -17.00
N ASN A 128 4.28 26.73 -16.47
CA ASN A 128 5.09 26.81 -15.26
C ASN A 128 4.42 27.69 -14.17
N ASP A 129 3.19 28.14 -14.41
CA ASP A 129 2.45 29.04 -13.52
C ASP A 129 0.97 28.62 -13.33
N PHE A 130 0.29 29.27 -12.38
CA PHE A 130 -1.12 29.00 -12.10
C PHE A 130 -2.07 29.44 -13.23
N ASN A 131 -1.69 30.40 -14.07
CA ASN A 131 -2.54 30.89 -15.15
C ASN A 131 -2.68 29.84 -16.26
N GLY A 132 -1.58 29.19 -16.64
CA GLY A 132 -1.62 28.08 -17.59
C GLY A 132 -2.40 26.89 -17.06
N LYS A 133 -2.34 26.62 -15.74
CA LYS A 133 -3.17 25.61 -15.08
C LYS A 133 -4.68 25.89 -15.19
N GLN A 134 -5.11 27.15 -15.08
CA GLN A 134 -6.53 27.50 -15.20
C GLN A 134 -7.10 27.20 -16.59
N LYS A 135 -6.30 27.41 -17.64
CA LYS A 135 -6.71 27.10 -19.02
C LYS A 135 -6.89 25.60 -19.24
N ASN A 136 -5.99 24.78 -18.68
CA ASN A 136 -6.17 23.32 -18.67
C ASN A 136 -7.44 22.90 -17.93
N LYS A 137 -7.74 23.53 -16.79
CA LYS A 137 -8.99 23.26 -16.05
C LYS A 137 -10.21 23.56 -16.91
N ALA A 138 -10.29 24.74 -17.52
CA ALA A 138 -11.43 25.16 -18.34
C ALA A 138 -11.69 24.20 -19.51
N ARG A 139 -10.62 23.79 -20.21
CA ARG A 139 -10.69 22.82 -21.30
C ARG A 139 -11.14 21.44 -20.84
N LEU A 140 -10.58 20.93 -19.74
CA LEU A 140 -10.96 19.63 -19.20
C LEU A 140 -12.43 19.61 -18.75
N THR A 141 -12.91 20.69 -18.13
CA THR A 141 -14.31 20.80 -17.71
C THR A 141 -15.27 20.87 -18.89
N GLU A 142 -14.89 21.56 -19.97
CA GLU A 142 -15.63 21.57 -21.23
C GLU A 142 -15.70 20.16 -21.83
N GLU A 143 -14.57 19.46 -21.94
CA GLU A 143 -14.52 18.09 -22.49
C GLU A 143 -15.33 17.08 -21.66
N CYS A 144 -15.30 17.21 -20.33
CA CYS A 144 -16.04 16.33 -19.43
C CYS A 144 -17.52 16.74 -19.22
N ASN A 145 -17.98 17.85 -19.79
CA ASN A 145 -19.30 18.46 -19.51
C ASN A 145 -19.56 18.66 -18.01
N ILE A 146 -18.54 19.09 -17.27
CA ILE A 146 -18.62 19.39 -15.83
C ILE A 146 -18.59 20.90 -15.67
N ASP A 147 -19.42 21.43 -14.77
CA ASP A 147 -19.39 22.86 -14.46
C ASP A 147 -18.02 23.26 -13.89
N CYS A 148 -17.47 24.36 -14.39
CA CYS A 148 -16.10 24.78 -14.04
C CYS A 148 -16.04 25.41 -12.64
N GLU A 149 -17.19 25.75 -12.07
CA GLU A 149 -17.29 26.22 -10.69
C GLU A 149 -17.01 25.09 -9.70
N ARG A 150 -16.18 25.36 -8.69
CA ARG A 150 -15.98 24.41 -7.58
C ARG A 150 -17.36 24.10 -6.98
N PRO A 151 -17.72 22.84 -6.72
CA PRO A 151 -18.75 22.59 -5.71
C PRO A 151 -18.24 23.27 -4.44
N SER A 152 -19.01 24.22 -3.91
CA SER A 152 -18.75 24.74 -2.58
C SER A 152 -18.67 23.51 -1.66
N ARG A 153 -17.58 23.38 -0.89
CA ARG A 153 -17.62 22.46 0.25
C ARG A 153 -18.78 22.95 1.09
N SER A 154 -19.92 22.27 1.02
CA SER A 154 -21.05 22.55 1.88
C SER A 154 -20.52 22.52 3.30
N LYS A 155 -20.55 23.69 3.95
CA LYS A 155 -20.49 23.78 5.40
C LYS A 155 -21.76 23.13 5.93
N ASN A 156 -21.81 21.81 5.96
CA ASN A 156 -22.83 21.03 6.64
C ASN A 156 -22.11 19.87 7.35
N LEU A 157 -21.41 20.21 8.42
CA LEU A 157 -21.29 19.36 9.58
C LEU A 157 -22.16 20.04 10.64
N GLY A 158 -23.41 19.58 10.73
CA GLY A 158 -24.24 19.79 11.90
C GLY A 158 -23.85 18.81 13.00
#